data_AF-A0A496S0Q8-F1
#
_entry.id   AF-A0A496S0Q8-F1
#
_cell.length_a   1.000
_cell.length_b   1.000
_cell.length_c   1.000
_cell.angle_alpha   90.00
_cell.angle_beta   90.00
_cell.angle_gamma   90.00
#
_symmetry.space_group_name_H-M   'P 1'
#
loop_
_entity.id
_entity.type
_entity.pdbx_description
1 polymer ?
#
loop_
_entity_poly.entity_id
_entity_poly.type
_entity_poly.pdbx_seq_one_letter_code
_entity_poly.pdbx_strand_id
1 'polypeptide(L)'
;KKAPTKRLEKLSPGSWINADFGVWIGSKENNLNWYILRRVRDLIEKSKDKVEDLDKLKEYFYILESSDWNWWNTFYEPTGDFKKLFTSYVKEIYRILKKRPPSYIK
;
A
#
# COMPACT_ATOMS: atom_id res chain seq x y z
N LYS A 1 9.10 34.81 18.31
CA LYS A 1 10.12 34.16 19.16
C LYS A 1 10.15 32.67 18.82
N LYS A 2 11.31 32.11 18.44
CA LYS A 2 11.45 30.65 18.23
C LYS A 2 11.43 29.95 19.59
N ALA A 3 10.65 28.88 19.71
CA ALA A 3 10.66 28.04 20.92
C ALA A 3 12.05 27.37 21.05
N PRO A 4 12.55 27.16 22.27
CA PRO A 4 13.81 26.46 22.49
C PRO A 4 13.73 25.02 21.95
N THR A 5 14.73 24.61 21.19
CA THR A 5 14.79 23.25 20.62
C THR A 5 15.39 22.29 21.64
N LYS A 6 14.64 21.25 22.00
CA LYS A 6 15.12 20.17 22.87
C LYS A 6 15.42 18.94 22.01
N ARG A 7 16.59 18.33 22.21
CA ARG A 7 16.99 17.11 21.49
C ARG A 7 16.24 15.91 22.06
N LEU A 8 15.63 15.11 21.19
CA LEU A 8 15.10 13.79 21.53
C LEU A 8 16.23 12.77 21.41
N GLU A 9 16.54 12.07 22.50
CA GLU A 9 17.59 11.02 22.52
C GLU A 9 17.12 9.72 21.86
N LYS A 10 15.81 9.46 21.90
CA LYS A 10 15.18 8.29 21.31
C LYS A 10 13.81 8.65 20.75
N LEU A 11 13.44 8.02 19.65
CA LEU A 11 12.11 8.08 19.05
C LEU A 11 11.47 6.69 19.09
N SER A 12 10.26 6.59 19.61
CA SER A 12 9.46 5.36 19.57
C SER A 12 8.65 5.29 18.28
N PRO A 13 8.41 4.09 17.72
CA PRO A 13 7.51 3.95 16.58
C PRO A 13 6.07 4.27 17.00
N GLY A 14 5.35 4.95 16.12
CA GLY A 14 3.94 5.28 16.29
C GLY A 14 3.51 6.29 15.23
N SER A 15 2.22 6.60 15.24
CA SER A 15 1.68 7.70 14.44
C SER A 15 1.13 8.80 15.35
N TRP A 16 0.79 9.94 14.76
CA TRP A 16 0.08 11.01 15.45
C TRP A 16 -1.33 10.62 15.93
N ILE A 17 -1.89 9.51 15.44
CA ILE A 17 -3.18 8.97 15.87
C ILE A 17 -2.91 7.85 16.86
N ASN A 18 -3.43 8.00 18.09
CA ASN A 18 -3.34 7.01 19.17
C ASN A 18 -1.91 6.56 19.56
N ALA A 19 -0.85 7.19 19.04
CA ALA A 19 0.54 6.79 19.21
C ALA A 19 0.86 5.36 18.71
N ASP A 20 0.06 4.82 17.78
CA ASP A 20 0.24 3.50 17.20
C ASP A 20 -0.01 3.51 15.68
N PHE A 21 -0.06 2.32 15.06
CA PHE A 21 -0.36 2.14 13.63
C PHE A 21 -1.72 1.49 13.35
N GLY A 22 -2.60 1.35 14.37
CA GLY A 22 -3.84 0.60 14.28
C GLY A 22 -4.80 1.10 13.18
N VAL A 23 -4.67 2.37 12.79
CA VAL A 23 -5.40 2.94 11.65
C VAL A 23 -5.04 2.26 10.32
N TRP A 24 -3.82 1.74 10.14
CA TRP A 24 -3.36 1.19 8.86
C TRP A 24 -3.03 -0.31 8.89
N ILE A 25 -3.06 -0.97 10.05
CA ILE A 25 -2.76 -2.40 10.20
C ILE A 25 -3.60 -3.03 11.32
N GLY A 26 -3.93 -4.32 11.19
CA GLY A 26 -4.60 -5.11 12.24
C GLY A 26 -5.99 -5.60 11.85
N SER A 27 -6.78 -4.80 11.13
CA SER A 27 -8.06 -5.28 10.57
C SER A 27 -7.84 -6.31 9.45
N LYS A 28 -8.86 -7.11 9.16
CA LYS A 28 -8.82 -8.13 8.11
C LYS A 28 -8.54 -7.50 6.74
N GLU A 29 -9.17 -6.37 6.46
CA GLU A 29 -9.07 -5.61 5.21
C GLU A 29 -7.68 -4.99 5.06
N ASN A 30 -7.14 -4.37 6.13
CA ASN A 30 -5.80 -3.78 6.10
C ASN A 30 -4.72 -4.85 5.92
N ASN A 31 -4.84 -5.97 6.64
CA ASN A 31 -3.90 -7.08 6.50
C ASN A 31 -3.93 -7.70 5.10
N LEU A 32 -5.11 -7.75 4.45
CA LEU A 32 -5.22 -8.19 3.06
C LEU A 32 -4.52 -7.23 2.10
N ASN A 33 -4.68 -5.92 2.27
CA ASN A 33 -3.96 -4.92 1.45
C ASN A 33 -2.45 -5.05 1.61
N TRP A 34 -1.94 -5.17 2.85
CA TRP A 34 -0.51 -5.42 3.11
C TRP A 34 -0.02 -6.72 2.47
N TYR A 35 -0.82 -7.79 2.54
CA TYR A 35 -0.49 -9.05 1.88
C TYR A 35 -0.40 -8.89 0.35
N ILE A 36 -1.38 -8.21 -0.27
CA ILE A 36 -1.36 -7.92 -1.70
C ILE A 36 -0.12 -7.09 -2.07
N LEU A 37 0.18 -6.03 -1.32
CA LEU A 37 1.32 -5.15 -1.55
C LEU A 37 2.64 -5.93 -1.52
N ARG A 38 2.82 -6.81 -0.53
CA ARG A 38 4.00 -7.68 -0.44
C ARG A 38 4.12 -8.60 -1.65
N ARG A 39 3.02 -9.24 -2.05
CA ARG A 39 3.00 -10.18 -3.19
C ARG A 39 3.30 -9.48 -4.50
N VAL A 40 2.77 -8.29 -4.70
CA VAL A 40 3.06 -7.45 -5.87
C VAL A 40 4.53 -7.07 -5.88
N ARG A 41 5.10 -6.57 -4.77
CA ARG A 41 6.52 -6.24 -4.67
C ARG A 41 7.42 -7.42 -5.04
N ASP A 42 7.15 -8.60 -4.48
CA ASP A 42 7.92 -9.81 -4.78
C ASP A 42 7.82 -10.22 -6.25
N LEU A 43 6.66 -9.99 -6.87
CA LEU A 43 6.45 -10.30 -8.28
C LEU A 43 7.22 -9.34 -9.20
N ILE A 44 7.22 -8.04 -8.86
CA ILE A 44 7.98 -7.00 -9.54
C ILE A 44 9.49 -7.33 -9.47
N GLU A 45 10.02 -7.59 -8.28
CA GLU A 45 11.44 -7.91 -8.10
C GLU A 45 11.88 -9.15 -8.89
N LYS A 46 11.04 -10.19 -8.97
CA LYS A 46 11.33 -11.41 -9.75
C LYS A 46 11.25 -11.21 -11.26
N SER A 47 10.57 -10.16 -11.71
CA SER A 47 10.30 -9.93 -13.13
C SER A 47 11.05 -8.74 -13.71
N LYS A 48 11.78 -7.96 -12.89
CA LYS A 48 12.41 -6.70 -13.29
C LYS A 48 13.33 -6.80 -14.50
N ASP A 49 14.05 -7.91 -14.66
CA ASP A 49 14.97 -8.13 -15.79
C ASP A 49 14.26 -8.56 -17.09
N LYS A 50 12.95 -8.81 -17.04
CA LYS A 50 12.14 -9.36 -18.14
C LYS A 50 11.02 -8.42 -18.60
N VAL A 51 10.93 -7.24 -17.99
CA VAL A 51 9.85 -6.28 -18.21
C VAL A 51 10.41 -5.09 -18.96
N GLU A 52 9.82 -4.78 -20.10
CA GLU A 52 10.21 -3.64 -20.94
C GLU A 52 9.90 -2.29 -20.27
N ASP A 53 8.75 -2.20 -19.60
CA ASP A 53 8.26 -0.96 -18.97
C ASP A 53 8.32 -1.04 -17.43
N LEU A 54 9.54 -1.06 -16.90
CA LEU A 54 9.78 -1.16 -15.46
C LEU A 54 9.36 0.13 -14.71
N ASP A 55 9.44 1.29 -15.37
CA ASP A 55 9.15 2.57 -14.72
C ASP A 55 7.65 2.74 -14.49
N LYS A 56 6.79 2.44 -15.47
CA LYS A 56 5.34 2.45 -15.28
C LYS A 56 4.89 1.46 -14.20
N LEU A 57 5.56 0.32 -14.13
CA LEU A 57 5.30 -0.70 -13.11
C LEU A 57 5.66 -0.20 -11.70
N LYS A 58 6.77 0.55 -11.56
CA LYS A 58 7.11 1.24 -10.31
C LYS A 58 6.11 2.33 -9.97
N GLU A 59 5.66 3.12 -10.94
CA GLU A 59 4.64 4.16 -10.72
C GLU A 59 3.35 3.57 -10.14
N TYR A 60 2.83 2.49 -10.74
CA TYR A 60 1.66 1.81 -10.18
C TYR A 60 1.94 1.20 -8.81
N PHE A 61 3.14 0.66 -8.59
CA PHE A 61 3.49 0.15 -7.28
C PHE A 61 3.52 1.26 -6.21
N TYR A 62 4.06 2.44 -6.51
CA TYR A 62 4.06 3.58 -5.59
C TYR A 62 2.63 4.08 -5.30
N ILE A 63 1.73 4.03 -6.29
CA ILE A 63 0.31 4.29 -6.04
C ILE A 63 -0.26 3.29 -5.03
N LEU A 64 0.06 1.99 -5.16
CA LEU A 64 -0.38 0.96 -4.21
C LEU A 64 0.22 1.12 -2.80
N GLU A 65 1.35 1.79 -2.65
CA GLU A 65 1.98 2.07 -1.35
C GLU A 65 1.30 3.21 -0.57
N SER A 66 0.34 3.92 -1.17
CA SER A 66 -0.39 4.98 -0.48
C SER A 66 -1.09 4.45 0.78
N SER A 67 -0.95 5.19 1.88
CA SER A 67 -1.62 4.86 3.15
C SER A 67 -3.14 5.04 3.09
N ASP A 68 -3.65 5.81 2.12
CA ASP A 68 -5.08 6.07 1.94
C ASP A 68 -5.89 4.78 1.76
N TRP A 69 -5.33 3.77 1.11
CA TRP A 69 -6.03 2.48 0.91
C TRP A 69 -6.43 1.83 2.24
N ASN A 70 -5.58 1.91 3.26
CA ASN A 70 -5.87 1.37 4.58
C ASN A 70 -6.63 2.37 5.46
N TRP A 71 -6.45 3.67 5.24
CA TRP A 71 -7.26 4.71 5.88
C TRP A 71 -8.76 4.50 5.60
N TRP A 72 -9.14 4.32 4.34
CA TRP A 72 -10.53 4.15 3.92
C TRP A 72 -11.13 2.79 4.30
N ASN A 73 -10.31 1.78 4.53
CA ASN A 73 -10.76 0.54 5.16
C ASN A 73 -11.14 0.75 6.63
N THR A 74 -10.34 1.53 7.38
CA THR A 74 -10.57 1.78 8.80
C THR A 74 -11.74 2.73 9.04
N PHE A 75 -11.83 3.81 8.26
CA PHE A 75 -12.86 4.84 8.44
C PHE A 75 -14.10 4.66 7.56
N TYR A 76 -14.39 3.41 7.16
CA TYR A 76 -15.51 2.99 6.30
C TYR A 76 -15.89 3.97 5.18
N GLU A 77 -15.44 3.65 3.97
CA GLU A 77 -15.85 4.34 2.75
C GLU A 77 -17.08 3.65 2.12
N PRO A 78 -18.24 4.35 1.99
CA PRO A 78 -19.51 3.70 1.66
C PRO A 78 -19.70 3.28 0.19
N THR A 79 -19.00 3.88 -0.76
CA THR A 79 -19.16 3.59 -2.20
C THR A 79 -18.32 2.39 -2.66
N GLY A 80 -17.27 2.07 -1.89
CA GLY A 80 -16.29 1.03 -2.21
C GLY A 80 -15.38 1.40 -3.38
N ASP A 81 -15.34 2.67 -3.78
CA ASP A 81 -14.59 3.10 -4.96
C ASP A 81 -13.08 3.04 -4.73
N PHE A 82 -12.61 3.33 -3.51
CA PHE A 82 -11.19 3.18 -3.18
C PHE A 82 -10.74 1.73 -3.29
N LYS A 83 -11.57 0.78 -2.88
CA LYS A 83 -11.27 -0.65 -3.04
C LYS A 83 -11.23 -1.04 -4.52
N LYS A 84 -12.16 -0.55 -5.34
CA LYS A 84 -12.16 -0.80 -6.79
C LYS A 84 -10.91 -0.22 -7.47
N LEU A 85 -10.52 1.00 -7.10
CA LEU A 85 -9.31 1.65 -7.60
C LEU A 85 -8.05 0.91 -7.17
N PHE A 86 -7.92 0.55 -5.90
CA PHE A 86 -6.80 -0.27 -5.42
C PHE A 86 -6.67 -1.56 -6.23
N THR A 87 -7.77 -2.31 -6.38
CA THR A 87 -7.73 -3.56 -7.16
C THR A 87 -7.44 -3.32 -8.65
N SER A 88 -7.89 -2.19 -9.24
CA SER A 88 -7.60 -1.91 -10.65
C SER A 88 -6.10 -1.70 -10.89
N TYR A 89 -5.41 -0.97 -10.01
CA TYR A 89 -3.95 -0.81 -10.07
C TYR A 89 -3.22 -2.13 -9.88
N VAL A 90 -3.68 -2.98 -8.95
CA VAL A 90 -3.10 -4.33 -8.80
C VAL A 90 -3.27 -5.13 -10.09
N LYS A 91 -4.47 -5.17 -10.66
CA LYS A 91 -4.73 -5.90 -11.92
C LYS A 91 -3.87 -5.37 -13.07
N GLU A 92 -3.66 -4.07 -13.13
CA GLU A 92 -2.83 -3.44 -14.15
C GLU A 92 -1.36 -3.87 -14.05
N ILE A 93 -0.80 -3.95 -12.83
CA ILE A 93 0.54 -4.52 -12.62
C ILE A 93 0.61 -5.97 -13.09
N TYR A 94 -0.37 -6.80 -12.74
CA TYR A 94 -0.41 -8.20 -13.21
C TYR A 94 -0.50 -8.29 -14.74
N ARG A 95 -1.26 -7.38 -15.38
CA ARG A 95 -1.38 -7.29 -16.83
C ARG A 95 -0.04 -6.97 -17.50
N ILE A 96 0.68 -5.96 -17.00
CA ILE A 96 2.02 -5.58 -17.51
C ILE A 96 2.99 -6.77 -17.36
N LEU A 97 2.94 -7.46 -16.23
CA LEU A 97 3.77 -8.64 -15.95
C LEU A 97 3.33 -9.90 -16.71
N LYS A 98 2.25 -9.83 -17.50
CA LYS A 98 1.65 -10.97 -18.22
C LYS A 98 1.35 -12.16 -17.29
N LYS A 99 0.86 -11.87 -16.08
CA LYS A 99 0.45 -12.85 -15.06
C LYS A 99 -1.06 -12.75 -14.79
N ARG A 100 -1.64 -13.84 -14.30
CA ARG A 100 -3.05 -13.83 -13.83
C ARG A 100 -3.12 -13.37 -12.37
N PRO A 101 -3.98 -12.40 -12.03
CA PRO A 101 -4.19 -12.02 -10.63
C PRO A 101 -4.82 -13.17 -9.85
N PRO A 102 -4.44 -13.38 -8.57
CA PRO A 102 -5.09 -14.35 -7.69
C PRO A 102 -6.58 -14.10 -7.49
N SER A 103 -7.36 -15.16 -7.23
CA SER A 103 -8.84 -15.11 -7.11
C SER A 103 -9.36 -14.25 -5.95
N TYR A 104 -8.55 -14.01 -4.92
CA TYR A 104 -8.91 -13.14 -3.80
C TYR A 104 -8.81 -11.64 -4.17
N ILE A 105 -8.22 -11.31 -5.31
CA ILE A 105 -8.15 -9.95 -5.86
C ILE A 105 -9.39 -9.76 -6.75
N LYS A 106 -10.49 -9.30 -6.15
CA LYS A 106 -11.80 -9.15 -6.81
C LYS A 106 -11.88 -7.93 -7.71
#